data_AF-A0A9X3NB48-F1
#
_entry.id   AF-A0A9X3NB48-F1
#
_cell.length_a   1.000
_cell.length_b   1.000
_cell.length_c   1.000
_cell.angle_alpha   90.00
_cell.angle_beta   90.00
_cell.angle_gamma   90.00
#
_symmetry.space_group_name_H-M   'P 1'
#
loop_
_entity.id
_entity.type
_entity.pdbx_description
1 polymer ?
#
loop_
_entity_poly.entity_id
_entity_poly.type
_entity_poly.pdbx_seq_one_letter_code
_entity_poly.pdbx_strand_id
1 'polypeptide(L)'
;MRRSLLALTAFLLLPAAPAAAQHDHGGQHDGPAVPIYNASFAVPHIDVLAGDTVTWHNASLRAHNVLADDRSFASPRLLMDGLYEHRFGAPGTYAYFCQLHPSMRGDVGVHRLLLDAAKEPAAPGKPYALKGRAALPEGTTVSIQADGVEQTTATVGAAGAFSATVSPAATASYTAVAGGESAPPVQLLVLDRKVSAGQKVGKRKLTITVKVTPASAGSTVVLQLKLKEHFGWWPVKATKTGSGGTARFTIDRGRKVQARVLLTASDEATELARSATFRLR
;
A
#
# COMPACT_ATOMS: atom_id res chain seq x y z
N MET A 1 -7.85 -38.70 87.73
CA MET A 1 -7.40 -37.34 87.37
C MET A 1 -6.73 -37.38 86.00
N ARG A 2 -7.05 -36.40 85.13
CA ARG A 2 -6.41 -36.07 83.84
C ARG A 2 -6.71 -37.02 82.66
N ARG A 3 -7.03 -36.58 81.44
CA ARG A 3 -7.54 -35.32 80.85
C ARG A 3 -7.76 -35.68 79.37
N SER A 4 -8.98 -35.52 78.85
CA SER A 4 -9.28 -35.66 77.42
C SER A 4 -8.60 -34.57 76.60
N LEU A 5 -8.06 -34.91 75.43
CA LEU A 5 -7.56 -33.96 74.44
C LEU A 5 -8.10 -34.35 73.06
N LEU A 6 -9.00 -33.51 72.55
CA LEU A 6 -9.43 -33.47 71.15
C LEU A 6 -8.24 -33.10 70.27
N ALA A 7 -8.02 -33.86 69.19
CA ALA A 7 -7.11 -33.46 68.12
C ALA A 7 -7.86 -32.52 67.16
N LEU A 8 -7.42 -31.25 67.12
CA LEU A 8 -7.89 -30.23 66.20
C LEU A 8 -7.07 -30.34 64.91
N THR A 9 -7.67 -30.84 63.83
CA THR A 9 -7.06 -30.82 62.48
C THR A 9 -7.18 -29.41 61.89
N ALA A 10 -6.06 -28.69 61.80
CA ALA A 10 -5.97 -27.41 61.11
C ALA A 10 -5.89 -27.63 59.59
N PHE A 11 -6.88 -27.16 58.84
CA PHE A 11 -6.81 -27.03 57.38
C PHE A 11 -5.94 -25.81 57.03
N LEU A 12 -4.77 -26.03 56.45
CA LEU A 12 -3.99 -24.97 55.81
C LEU A 12 -4.69 -24.56 54.52
N LEU A 13 -5.17 -23.31 54.44
CA LEU A 13 -5.50 -22.67 53.17
C LEU A 13 -4.21 -22.25 52.46
N LEU A 14 -3.92 -22.86 51.30
CA LEU A 14 -2.92 -22.32 50.36
C LEU A 14 -3.51 -21.10 49.63
N PRO A 15 -2.76 -20.00 49.47
CA PRO A 15 -3.15 -18.92 48.57
C PRO A 15 -3.02 -19.39 47.11
N ALA A 16 -4.11 -19.26 46.35
CA ALA A 16 -4.10 -19.47 44.90
C ALA A 16 -3.18 -18.43 44.23
N ALA A 17 -2.17 -18.90 43.51
CA ALA A 17 -1.35 -18.06 42.65
C ALA A 17 -2.23 -17.43 41.56
N PRO A 18 -2.01 -16.16 41.17
CA PRO A 18 -2.73 -15.59 40.04
C PRO A 18 -2.37 -16.38 38.79
N ALA A 19 -3.39 -16.83 38.08
CA ALA A 19 -3.25 -17.46 36.77
C ALA A 19 -2.42 -16.53 35.86
N ALA A 20 -1.36 -17.09 35.26
CA ALA A 20 -0.62 -16.42 34.21
C ALA A 20 -1.62 -15.97 33.14
N ALA A 21 -1.71 -14.65 32.93
CA ALA A 21 -2.46 -14.08 31.83
C ALA A 21 -1.95 -14.74 30.54
N GLN A 22 -2.85 -15.43 29.85
CA GLN A 22 -2.62 -15.88 28.49
C GLN A 22 -2.30 -14.63 27.67
N HIS A 23 -1.09 -14.56 27.10
CA HIS A 23 -0.73 -13.54 26.13
C HIS A 23 -1.66 -13.73 24.93
N ASP A 24 -2.59 -12.81 24.76
CA ASP A 24 -3.40 -12.64 23.57
C ASP A 24 -2.46 -12.23 22.42
N HIS A 25 -2.03 -13.21 21.61
CA HIS A 25 -1.19 -12.98 20.43
C HIS A 25 -2.02 -12.55 19.21
N GLY A 26 -2.93 -11.59 19.44
CA GLY A 26 -3.79 -10.98 18.42
C GLY A 26 -3.55 -9.48 18.24
N GLY A 27 -2.51 -8.91 18.85
CA GLY A 27 -2.15 -7.51 18.67
C GLY A 27 -1.71 -7.26 17.22
N GLN A 28 -2.56 -6.63 16.42
CA GLN A 28 -2.10 -5.94 15.22
C GLN A 28 -1.06 -4.91 15.68
N HIS A 29 0.21 -5.18 15.38
CA HIS A 29 1.24 -4.16 15.50
C HIS A 29 0.95 -3.12 14.41
N ASP A 30 0.24 -2.05 14.77
CA ASP A 30 -0.14 -0.93 13.88
C ASP A 30 1.08 -0.07 13.43
N GLY A 31 2.30 -0.57 13.61
CA GLY A 31 3.56 0.08 13.26
C GLY A 31 4.28 -0.58 12.07
N PRO A 32 5.41 0.00 11.63
CA PRO A 32 6.26 -0.60 10.59
C PRO A 32 6.69 -2.03 10.97
N ALA A 33 6.33 -3.01 10.14
CA ALA A 33 6.59 -4.41 10.42
C ALA A 33 7.30 -5.11 9.26
N VAL A 34 8.21 -6.01 9.60
CA VAL A 34 8.95 -6.86 8.67
C VAL A 34 8.68 -8.34 9.02
N PRO A 35 7.68 -8.96 8.38
CA PRO A 35 7.47 -10.40 8.50
C PRO A 35 8.67 -11.18 7.96
N ILE A 36 8.99 -12.30 8.60
CA ILE A 36 10.00 -13.24 8.13
C ILE A 36 9.28 -14.51 7.69
N TYR A 37 9.40 -14.83 6.40
CA TYR A 37 8.80 -16.03 5.81
C TYR A 37 9.89 -16.92 5.24
N ASN A 38 9.82 -18.22 5.54
CA ASN A 38 10.74 -19.25 5.04
C ASN A 38 12.22 -18.91 5.27
N ALA A 39 12.86 -18.29 4.28
CA ALA A 39 14.25 -17.87 4.29
C ALA A 39 14.41 -16.46 3.71
N SER A 40 13.47 -15.54 4.02
CA SER A 40 13.52 -14.14 3.59
C SER A 40 12.89 -13.20 4.62
N PHE A 41 13.44 -11.99 4.72
CA PHE A 41 12.67 -10.84 5.19
C PHE A 41 11.67 -10.47 4.10
N ALA A 42 10.37 -10.42 4.40
CA ALA A 42 9.31 -10.22 3.42
C ALA A 42 9.30 -8.80 2.85
N VAL A 43 9.78 -7.85 3.64
CA VAL A 43 10.00 -6.46 3.28
C VAL A 43 11.52 -6.24 3.25
N PRO A 44 12.19 -6.36 2.09
CA PRO A 44 13.65 -6.29 2.01
C PRO A 44 14.18 -4.88 2.30
N HIS A 45 13.38 -3.85 2.09
CA HIS A 45 13.70 -2.46 2.43
C HIS A 45 12.45 -1.80 3.02
N ILE A 46 12.60 -1.09 4.14
CA ILE A 46 11.52 -0.33 4.77
C ILE A 46 12.01 1.07 5.17
N ASP A 47 11.26 2.09 4.77
CA ASP A 47 11.48 3.47 5.17
C ASP A 47 10.64 3.82 6.41
N VAL A 48 11.28 4.39 7.43
CA VAL A 48 10.66 4.82 8.69
C VAL A 48 11.14 6.20 9.10
N LEU A 49 10.44 6.83 10.04
CA LEU A 49 10.89 8.09 10.62
C LEU A 49 11.89 7.87 11.75
N ALA A 50 12.81 8.83 11.93
CA ALA A 50 13.60 8.91 13.14
C ALA A 50 12.67 8.99 14.36
N GLY A 51 12.81 8.00 15.23
CA GLY A 51 12.00 7.79 16.42
C GLY A 51 10.98 6.64 16.31
N ASP A 52 10.77 6.09 15.12
CA ASP A 52 9.90 4.92 14.90
C ASP A 52 10.54 3.63 15.43
N THR A 53 9.69 2.67 15.76
CA THR A 53 10.05 1.30 16.10
C THR A 53 9.67 0.38 14.95
N VAL A 54 10.60 -0.45 14.50
CA VAL A 54 10.32 -1.53 13.53
C VAL A 54 10.18 -2.85 14.28
N THR A 55 9.16 -3.62 13.93
CA THR A 55 8.91 -4.95 14.48
C THR A 55 9.19 -6.04 13.45
N TRP A 56 10.08 -6.97 13.75
CA TRP A 56 10.28 -8.19 12.98
C TRP A 56 9.49 -9.32 13.62
N HIS A 57 8.70 -10.04 12.82
CA HIS A 57 7.91 -11.19 13.26
C HIS A 57 8.31 -12.43 12.49
N ASN A 58 8.73 -13.47 13.21
CA ASN A 58 9.06 -14.73 12.59
C ASN A 58 7.82 -15.60 12.33
N ALA A 59 7.24 -15.47 11.15
CA ALA A 59 6.14 -16.30 10.67
C ALA A 59 6.62 -17.56 9.92
N SER A 60 7.86 -17.99 10.15
CA SER A 60 8.48 -19.20 9.59
C SER A 60 8.59 -20.30 10.66
N LEU A 61 8.56 -21.57 10.23
CA LEU A 61 8.91 -22.70 11.12
C LEU A 61 10.40 -22.75 11.45
N ARG A 62 11.24 -22.06 10.66
CA ARG A 62 12.68 -21.97 10.86
C ARG A 62 12.97 -20.85 11.86
N ALA A 63 14.03 -21.03 12.63
CA ALA A 63 14.50 -19.98 13.51
C ALA A 63 15.33 -18.95 12.75
N HIS A 64 15.13 -17.67 13.05
CA HIS A 64 15.85 -16.56 12.43
C HIS A 64 16.40 -15.62 13.50
N ASN A 65 17.22 -14.66 13.07
CA ASN A 65 17.55 -13.49 13.87
C ASN A 65 17.72 -12.29 12.94
N VAL A 66 17.81 -11.10 13.55
CA VAL A 66 18.08 -9.83 12.88
C VAL A 66 19.38 -9.30 13.48
N LEU A 67 20.40 -9.11 12.65
CA LEU A 67 21.69 -8.58 13.08
C LEU A 67 22.13 -7.49 12.11
N ALA A 68 22.37 -6.29 12.62
CA ALA A 68 22.93 -5.20 11.83
C ALA A 68 24.34 -5.54 11.33
N ASP A 69 24.69 -5.12 10.11
CA ASP A 69 26.02 -5.33 9.54
C ASP A 69 27.12 -4.69 10.40
N ASP A 70 26.83 -3.51 10.94
CA ASP A 70 27.72 -2.76 11.85
C ASP A 70 27.62 -3.20 13.33
N ARG A 71 26.74 -4.18 13.61
CA ARG A 71 26.43 -4.68 14.96
C ARG A 71 25.82 -3.66 15.92
N SER A 72 25.26 -2.55 15.41
CA SER A 72 24.55 -1.54 16.21
C SER A 72 23.30 -2.08 16.89
N PHE A 73 22.68 -3.13 16.33
CA PHE A 73 21.58 -3.86 16.96
C PHE A 73 21.60 -5.34 16.59
N ALA A 74 21.05 -6.15 17.49
CA ALA A 74 20.92 -7.59 17.32
C ALA A 74 19.70 -8.11 18.07
N SER A 75 18.92 -8.97 17.43
CA SER A 75 17.87 -9.73 18.09
C SER A 75 18.44 -11.01 18.73
N PRO A 76 17.76 -11.56 19.75
CA PRO A 76 17.88 -12.97 20.09
C PRO A 76 17.50 -13.87 18.91
N ARG A 77 17.70 -15.18 19.05
CA ARG A 77 17.14 -16.16 18.13
C ARG A 77 15.61 -16.14 18.23
N LEU A 78 14.95 -15.79 17.14
CA LEU A 78 13.49 -15.79 17.00
C LEU A 78 13.05 -17.18 16.55
N LEU A 79 12.29 -17.87 17.40
CA LEU A 79 11.56 -19.08 17.02
C LEU A 79 10.29 -18.70 16.25
N MET A 80 9.51 -19.68 15.82
CA MET A 80 8.19 -19.43 15.24
C MET A 80 7.37 -18.53 16.18
N ASP A 81 6.71 -17.53 15.58
CA ASP A 81 5.97 -16.45 16.23
C ASP A 81 6.78 -15.53 17.15
N GLY A 82 8.11 -15.64 17.14
CA GLY A 82 9.00 -14.74 17.85
C GLY A 82 8.95 -13.32 17.27
N LEU A 83 8.96 -12.32 18.16
CA LEU A 83 8.97 -10.91 17.82
C LEU A 83 10.29 -10.26 18.26
N TYR A 84 10.74 -9.29 17.48
CA TYR A 84 11.84 -8.39 17.85
C TYR A 84 11.48 -6.97 17.46
N GLU A 85 11.68 -6.03 18.37
CA GLU A 85 11.43 -4.61 18.14
C GLU A 85 12.72 -3.82 18.31
N HIS A 86 12.95 -2.88 17.40
CA HIS A 86 14.08 -1.95 17.49
C HIS A 86 13.63 -0.53 17.15
N ARG A 87 13.96 0.42 18.02
CA ARG A 87 13.68 1.85 17.83
C ARG A 87 14.86 2.55 17.18
N PHE A 88 14.64 3.19 16.03
CA PHE A 88 15.68 3.91 15.30
C PHE A 88 15.66 5.39 15.68
N GLY A 89 16.75 5.90 16.27
CA GLY A 89 16.79 7.28 16.78
C GLY A 89 17.35 8.31 15.79
N ALA A 90 18.12 7.88 14.78
CA ALA A 90 18.88 8.77 13.91
C ALA A 90 18.64 8.43 12.44
N PRO A 91 18.55 9.44 11.54
CA PRO A 91 18.52 9.20 10.11
C PRO A 91 19.76 8.45 9.62
N GLY A 92 19.57 7.58 8.64
CA GLY A 92 20.62 6.72 8.10
C GLY A 92 20.07 5.43 7.49
N THR A 93 20.94 4.65 6.86
CA THR A 93 20.60 3.34 6.33
C THR A 93 21.23 2.25 7.19
N TYR A 94 20.39 1.35 7.68
CA TYR A 94 20.77 0.28 8.59
C TYR A 94 20.60 -1.06 7.91
N ALA A 95 21.67 -1.55 7.27
CA ALA A 95 21.69 -2.88 6.67
C ALA A 95 21.77 -3.96 7.76
N TYR A 96 21.03 -5.06 7.55
CA TYR A 96 20.99 -6.18 8.48
C TYR A 96 20.85 -7.52 7.74
N PHE A 97 21.17 -8.59 8.44
CA PHE A 97 21.10 -9.95 7.93
C PHE A 97 20.69 -10.96 9.01
N CYS A 98 20.31 -12.17 8.57
CA CYS A 98 20.13 -13.31 9.47
C CYS A 98 21.45 -14.06 9.59
N GLN A 99 22.04 -14.13 10.78
CA GLN A 99 23.30 -14.84 11.02
C GLN A 99 23.17 -16.36 10.77
N LEU A 100 22.00 -16.95 11.02
CA LEU A 100 21.74 -18.37 10.72
C LEU A 100 21.66 -18.66 9.21
N HIS A 101 21.33 -17.65 8.41
CA HIS A 101 21.09 -17.77 6.97
C HIS A 101 21.63 -16.51 6.25
N PRO A 102 22.96 -16.39 6.04
CA PRO A 102 23.59 -15.12 5.65
C PRO A 102 23.15 -14.53 4.29
N SER A 103 22.43 -15.30 3.47
CA SER A 103 21.81 -14.80 2.23
C SER A 103 20.57 -13.94 2.50
N MET A 104 19.94 -14.05 3.68
CA MET A 104 18.83 -13.20 4.09
C MET A 104 19.35 -11.84 4.48
N ARG A 105 19.01 -10.82 3.69
CA ARG A 105 19.38 -9.43 3.93
C ARG A 105 18.18 -8.53 3.81
N GLY A 106 18.23 -7.43 4.54
CA GLY A 106 17.34 -6.30 4.35
C GLY A 106 17.99 -5.04 4.91
N ASP A 107 17.31 -3.92 4.78
CA ASP A 107 17.76 -2.67 5.36
C ASP A 107 16.59 -1.77 5.79
N VAL A 108 16.87 -0.90 6.76
CA VAL A 108 15.94 0.13 7.22
C VAL A 108 16.49 1.49 6.83
N GLY A 109 15.75 2.23 6.02
CA GLY A 109 15.99 3.65 5.74
C GLY A 109 15.31 4.49 6.82
N VAL A 110 16.07 5.27 7.58
CA VAL A 110 15.55 6.15 8.62
C VAL A 110 15.67 7.59 8.14
N HIS A 111 14.54 8.31 8.15
CA HIS A 111 14.42 9.64 7.57
C HIS A 111 13.80 10.62 8.57
N ARG A 112 13.95 11.93 8.35
CA ARG A 112 13.15 12.93 9.07
C ARG A 112 11.82 13.27 8.40
N LEU A 113 11.65 12.87 7.15
CA LEU A 113 10.48 13.13 6.33
C LEU A 113 10.13 11.88 5.54
N LEU A 114 8.84 11.55 5.48
CA LEU A 114 8.30 10.55 4.58
C LEU A 114 7.08 11.11 3.87
N LEU A 115 6.95 10.81 2.59
CA LEU A 115 5.70 10.90 1.87
C LEU A 115 5.06 9.52 1.81
N ASP A 116 3.75 9.48 1.99
CA ASP A 116 2.98 8.26 1.78
C ASP A 116 2.97 7.92 0.28
N ALA A 117 3.06 6.64 -0.04
CA ALA A 117 2.91 6.17 -1.41
C ALA A 117 1.54 6.60 -1.97
N ALA A 118 1.53 7.10 -3.22
CA ALA A 118 0.31 7.42 -3.93
C ALA A 118 -0.54 6.16 -4.08
N LYS A 119 -1.73 6.15 -3.47
CA LYS A 119 -2.63 4.99 -3.52
C LYS A 119 -3.30 4.81 -4.88
N GLU A 120 -3.49 5.92 -5.59
CA GLU A 120 -4.15 5.97 -6.90
C GLU A 120 -3.43 6.94 -7.84
N PRO A 121 -3.47 6.70 -9.16
CA PRO A 121 -2.97 7.66 -10.14
C PRO A 121 -3.73 8.99 -10.10
N ALA A 122 -3.03 10.09 -10.36
CA ALA A 122 -3.63 11.41 -10.50
C ALA A 122 -4.18 11.65 -11.92
N ALA A 123 -5.15 12.55 -12.02
CA ALA A 123 -5.60 13.10 -13.29
C ALA A 123 -4.84 14.42 -13.60
N PRO A 124 -4.52 14.69 -14.87
CA PRO A 124 -3.73 15.86 -15.24
C PRO A 124 -4.43 17.17 -14.85
N GLY A 125 -3.72 18.04 -14.13
CA GLY A 125 -4.18 19.35 -13.67
C GLY A 125 -5.30 19.30 -12.63
N LYS A 126 -5.57 18.14 -12.03
CA LYS A 126 -6.56 18.01 -10.95
C LYS A 126 -5.88 18.04 -9.58
N PRO A 127 -6.50 18.64 -8.56
CA PRO A 127 -6.01 18.58 -7.20
C PRO A 127 -5.78 17.13 -6.74
N TYR A 128 -4.60 16.85 -6.21
CA TYR A 128 -4.22 15.57 -5.61
C TYR A 128 -3.59 15.84 -4.25
N ALA A 129 -4.14 15.20 -3.21
CA ALA A 129 -3.62 15.34 -1.85
C ALA A 129 -2.46 14.36 -1.63
N LEU A 130 -1.27 14.91 -1.44
CA LEU A 130 -0.13 14.17 -0.91
C LEU A 130 -0.14 14.27 0.61
N LYS A 131 0.15 13.16 1.27
CA LYS A 131 0.23 13.05 2.72
C LYS A 131 1.59 12.53 3.10
N GLY A 132 2.03 12.87 4.30
CA GLY A 132 3.29 12.41 4.82
C GLY A 132 3.40 12.65 6.31
N ARG A 133 4.52 12.21 6.85
CA ARG A 133 4.87 12.37 8.26
C ARG A 133 6.29 12.90 8.37
N ALA A 134 6.54 13.67 9.42
CA ALA A 134 7.82 14.29 9.69
C ALA A 134 8.21 14.08 11.16
N ALA A 135 9.46 13.72 11.40
CA ALA A 135 10.09 13.78 12.72
C ALA A 135 10.67 15.18 12.96
N LEU A 136 9.83 16.22 12.78
CA LEU A 136 10.18 17.63 12.88
C LEU A 136 9.19 18.36 13.78
N PRO A 137 9.56 19.53 14.35
CA PRO A 137 8.65 20.31 15.19
C PRO A 137 7.35 20.68 14.45
N GLU A 138 6.23 20.69 15.19
CA GLU A 138 4.98 21.26 14.70
C GLU A 138 5.17 22.72 14.27
N GLY A 139 4.52 23.13 13.18
CA GLY A 139 4.72 24.45 12.57
C GLY A 139 5.86 24.51 11.55
N THR A 140 6.70 23.47 11.43
CA THR A 140 7.75 23.42 10.41
C THR A 140 7.12 23.42 9.01
N THR A 141 7.64 24.26 8.11
CA THR A 141 7.25 24.27 6.70
C THR A 141 7.95 23.14 5.94
N VAL A 142 7.19 22.40 5.14
CA VAL A 142 7.65 21.34 4.25
C VAL A 142 7.38 21.74 2.81
N SER A 143 8.44 21.80 1.99
CA SER A 143 8.34 22.00 0.54
C SER A 143 8.01 20.67 -0.13
N ILE A 144 6.98 20.66 -0.98
CA ILE A 144 6.65 19.51 -1.82
C ILE A 144 7.14 19.79 -3.23
N GLN A 145 8.10 19.00 -3.67
CA GLN A 145 8.77 19.16 -4.95
C GLN A 145 8.37 18.04 -5.92
N ALA A 146 8.20 18.39 -7.20
CA ALA A 146 8.08 17.45 -8.30
C ALA A 146 9.35 17.55 -9.15
N ASP A 147 10.09 16.45 -9.30
CA ASP A 147 11.36 16.38 -10.01
C ASP A 147 12.36 17.48 -9.59
N GLY A 148 12.38 17.78 -8.28
CA GLY A 148 13.24 18.81 -7.67
C GLY A 148 12.70 20.25 -7.75
N VAL A 149 11.54 20.47 -8.37
CA VAL A 149 10.90 21.78 -8.48
C VAL A 149 9.76 21.91 -7.48
N GLU A 150 9.82 22.91 -6.61
CA GLU A 150 8.75 23.19 -5.64
C GLU A 150 7.40 23.42 -6.34
N GLN A 151 6.38 22.70 -5.88
CA GLN A 151 5.00 22.78 -6.36
C GLN A 151 4.10 23.49 -5.37
N THR A 152 4.31 23.24 -4.08
CA THR A 152 3.50 23.77 -2.98
C THR A 152 4.23 23.55 -1.65
N THR A 153 3.69 24.08 -0.57
CA THR A 153 4.17 23.83 0.78
C THR A 153 3.07 23.25 1.67
N ALA A 154 3.47 22.57 2.73
CA ALA A 154 2.62 22.13 3.83
C ALA A 154 3.25 22.52 5.16
N THR A 155 2.47 22.46 6.22
CA THR A 155 2.94 22.66 7.59
C THR A 155 2.84 21.35 8.35
N VAL A 156 3.88 21.00 9.08
CA VAL A 156 3.86 19.87 10.02
C VAL A 156 2.83 20.18 11.12
N GLY A 157 1.82 19.34 11.25
CA GLY A 157 0.80 19.42 12.28
C GLY A 157 1.07 18.47 13.45
N ALA A 158 0.05 18.25 14.26
CA ALA A 158 0.09 17.34 15.40
C ALA A 158 0.62 15.94 15.02
N ALA A 159 1.42 15.36 15.91
CA ALA A 159 2.07 14.06 15.73
C ALA A 159 2.94 13.95 14.46
N GLY A 160 3.41 15.08 13.91
CA GLY A 160 4.30 15.10 12.76
C GLY A 160 3.60 14.94 11.41
N ALA A 161 2.27 14.84 11.36
CA ALA A 161 1.55 14.64 10.10
C ALA A 161 1.49 15.93 9.27
N PHE A 162 1.58 15.80 7.94
CA PHE A 162 1.35 16.91 7.03
C PHE A 162 0.59 16.45 5.78
N SER A 163 -0.07 17.40 5.11
CA SER A 163 -0.69 17.16 3.81
C SER A 163 -0.60 18.40 2.94
N ALA A 164 -0.34 18.18 1.66
CA ALA A 164 -0.27 19.23 0.65
C ALA A 164 -1.11 18.85 -0.57
N THR A 165 -1.71 19.84 -1.22
CA THR A 165 -2.44 19.62 -2.47
C THR A 165 -1.60 20.10 -3.65
N VAL A 166 -1.32 19.18 -4.58
CA VAL A 166 -0.63 19.47 -5.86
C VAL A 166 -1.59 19.34 -7.03
N SER A 167 -1.26 19.93 -8.18
CA SER A 167 -2.03 19.77 -9.43
C SER A 167 -1.12 19.21 -10.53
N PRO A 168 -0.80 17.91 -10.52
CA PRO A 168 0.22 17.33 -11.38
C PRO A 168 -0.24 17.35 -12.84
N ALA A 169 0.60 17.85 -13.75
CA ALA A 169 0.31 17.85 -15.18
C ALA A 169 0.80 16.56 -15.88
N ALA A 170 1.86 15.96 -15.36
CA ALA A 170 2.49 14.75 -15.88
C ALA A 170 2.99 13.87 -14.73
N THR A 171 3.32 12.61 -15.04
CA THR A 171 3.93 11.70 -14.08
C THR A 171 5.27 12.28 -13.64
N ALA A 172 5.48 12.39 -12.33
CA ALA A 172 6.68 12.97 -11.76
C ALA A 172 7.06 12.25 -10.47
N SER A 173 8.32 12.42 -10.06
CA SER A 173 8.83 12.01 -8.77
C SER A 173 8.57 13.11 -7.75
N TYR A 174 7.77 12.81 -6.72
CA TYR A 174 7.45 13.75 -5.65
C TYR A 174 8.30 13.51 -4.41
N THR A 175 8.79 14.60 -3.82
CA THR A 175 9.62 14.54 -2.62
C THR A 175 9.24 15.66 -1.66
N ALA A 176 9.24 15.35 -0.36
CA ALA A 176 9.10 16.34 0.71
C ALA A 176 10.48 16.80 1.19
N VAL A 177 10.68 18.11 1.30
CA VAL A 177 11.95 18.72 1.71
C VAL A 177 11.72 19.70 2.85
N ALA A 178 12.46 19.55 3.95
CA ALA A 178 12.44 20.47 5.09
C ALA A 178 13.73 20.33 5.90
N GLY A 179 14.18 21.42 6.54
CA GLY A 179 15.34 21.37 7.45
C GLY A 179 16.66 20.96 6.79
N GLY A 180 16.80 21.11 5.47
CA GLY A 180 17.97 20.67 4.72
C GLY A 180 17.97 19.17 4.37
N GLU A 181 16.90 18.46 4.70
CA GLU A 181 16.71 17.04 4.39
C GLU A 181 15.58 16.81 3.40
N SER A 182 15.64 15.64 2.77
CA SER A 182 14.74 15.21 1.72
C SER A 182 14.20 13.83 2.07
N ALA A 183 12.89 13.65 1.93
CA ALA A 183 12.28 12.32 1.96
C ALA A 183 12.75 11.47 0.76
N PRO A 184 12.64 10.15 0.84
CA PRO A 184 12.65 9.30 -0.34
C PRO A 184 11.58 9.75 -1.36
N PRO A 185 11.89 9.69 -2.67
CA PRO A 185 10.93 10.05 -3.70
C PRO A 185 9.76 9.07 -3.80
N VAL A 186 8.55 9.60 -3.96
CA VAL A 186 7.33 8.85 -4.29
C VAL A 186 6.91 9.17 -5.72
N GLN A 187 6.76 8.15 -6.56
CA GLN A 187 6.26 8.36 -7.92
C GLN A 187 4.74 8.58 -7.91
N LEU A 188 4.29 9.72 -8.46
CA LEU A 188 2.87 9.97 -8.71
C LEU A 188 2.58 9.80 -10.21
N LEU A 189 1.94 8.69 -10.56
CA LEU A 189 1.51 8.44 -11.92
C LEU A 189 0.37 9.41 -12.28
N VAL A 190 0.52 10.14 -13.38
CA VAL A 190 -0.58 10.91 -13.99
C VAL A 190 -1.11 10.14 -15.19
N LEU A 191 -2.39 9.77 -15.12
CA LEU A 191 -3.10 9.15 -16.23
C LEU A 191 -3.94 10.19 -16.96
N ASP A 192 -3.53 10.55 -18.16
CA ASP A 192 -4.24 11.46 -19.07
C ASP A 192 -5.11 10.72 -20.10
N ARG A 193 -5.18 9.39 -19.97
CA ARG A 193 -5.78 8.51 -20.97
C ARG A 193 -7.29 8.75 -21.09
N LYS A 194 -7.72 9.21 -22.26
CA LYS A 194 -9.12 9.36 -22.66
C LYS A 194 -9.55 8.16 -23.48
N VAL A 195 -10.73 7.64 -23.19
CA VAL A 195 -11.37 6.59 -24.00
C VAL A 195 -12.52 7.21 -24.77
N SER A 196 -12.50 7.07 -26.09
CA SER A 196 -13.67 7.35 -26.93
C SER A 196 -14.16 6.05 -27.56
N ALA A 197 -15.48 5.93 -27.67
CA ALA A 197 -16.13 4.77 -28.25
C ALA A 197 -17.21 5.23 -29.24
N GLY A 198 -17.22 4.65 -30.42
CA GLY A 198 -18.22 4.88 -31.46
C GLY A 198 -18.79 3.56 -31.95
N GLN A 199 -20.08 3.54 -32.30
CA GLN A 199 -20.73 2.33 -32.83
C GLN A 199 -21.05 2.47 -34.32
N LYS A 200 -20.88 1.38 -35.06
CA LYS A 200 -21.36 1.21 -36.43
C LYS A 200 -22.37 0.07 -36.46
N VAL A 201 -23.56 0.38 -36.96
CA VAL A 201 -24.67 -0.58 -37.07
C VAL A 201 -24.57 -1.32 -38.39
N GLY A 202 -24.44 -2.65 -38.34
CA GLY A 202 -24.53 -3.53 -39.50
C GLY A 202 -25.89 -4.24 -39.58
N LYS A 203 -26.08 -5.13 -40.58
CA LYS A 203 -27.33 -5.88 -40.73
C LYS A 203 -27.64 -6.75 -39.50
N ARG A 204 -26.69 -7.59 -39.07
CA ARG A 204 -26.85 -8.53 -37.93
C ARG A 204 -25.99 -8.21 -36.70
N LYS A 205 -24.89 -7.47 -36.89
CA LYS A 205 -23.90 -7.17 -35.85
C LYS A 205 -23.77 -5.66 -35.63
N LEU A 206 -23.40 -5.28 -34.42
CA LEU A 206 -22.93 -3.95 -34.07
C LEU A 206 -21.41 -4.01 -33.87
N THR A 207 -20.68 -3.06 -34.46
CA THR A 207 -19.24 -2.90 -34.22
C THR A 207 -19.00 -1.66 -33.38
N ILE A 208 -18.35 -1.81 -32.24
CA ILE A 208 -17.95 -0.70 -31.36
C ILE A 208 -16.45 -0.51 -31.57
N THR A 209 -16.05 0.66 -32.07
CA THR A 209 -14.65 1.05 -32.21
C THR A 209 -14.26 1.90 -31.02
N VAL A 210 -13.10 1.59 -30.44
CA VAL A 210 -12.55 2.24 -29.26
C VAL A 210 -11.23 2.91 -29.64
N LYS A 211 -11.00 4.11 -29.14
CA LYS A 211 -9.71 4.81 -29.23
C LYS A 211 -9.30 5.33 -27.84
N VAL A 212 -8.10 4.94 -27.43
CA VAL A 212 -7.42 5.43 -26.22
C VAL A 212 -6.44 6.53 -26.63
N THR A 213 -6.47 7.68 -25.96
CA THR A 213 -5.59 8.83 -26.25
C THR A 213 -4.93 9.31 -24.96
N PRO A 214 -3.58 9.39 -24.87
CA PRO A 214 -2.61 9.02 -25.90
C PRO A 214 -2.68 7.53 -26.24
N ALA A 215 -2.16 7.18 -27.43
CA ALA A 215 -2.21 5.80 -27.91
C ALA A 215 -1.48 4.89 -26.92
N SER A 216 -2.19 3.90 -26.40
CA SER A 216 -1.63 2.94 -25.46
C SER A 216 -1.83 1.55 -26.03
N ALA A 217 -0.77 0.97 -26.59
CA ALA A 217 -0.78 -0.34 -27.21
C ALA A 217 -0.84 -1.45 -26.16
N GLY A 218 -1.56 -2.54 -26.44
CA GLY A 218 -1.66 -3.69 -25.54
C GLY A 218 -2.50 -3.46 -24.28
N SER A 219 -3.05 -2.26 -24.09
CA SER A 219 -3.94 -1.91 -22.99
C SER A 219 -5.26 -2.66 -23.08
N THR A 220 -5.77 -3.11 -21.93
CA THR A 220 -7.05 -3.80 -21.85
C THR A 220 -8.20 -2.80 -21.89
N VAL A 221 -9.18 -3.04 -22.76
CA VAL A 221 -10.46 -2.34 -22.78
C VAL A 221 -11.61 -3.31 -22.59
N VAL A 222 -12.59 -2.90 -21.80
CA VAL A 222 -13.74 -3.72 -21.41
C VAL A 222 -15.04 -3.02 -21.82
N LEU A 223 -15.85 -3.69 -22.63
CA LEU A 223 -17.21 -3.27 -22.95
C LEU A 223 -18.13 -3.66 -21.79
N GLN A 224 -18.81 -2.66 -21.22
CA GLN A 224 -19.85 -2.88 -20.23
C GLN A 224 -21.22 -2.49 -20.77
N LEU A 225 -22.22 -3.31 -20.45
CA LEU A 225 -23.63 -3.03 -20.72
C LEU A 225 -24.37 -2.77 -19.41
N LYS A 226 -25.33 -1.84 -19.43
CA LYS A 226 -26.23 -1.62 -18.30
C LYS A 226 -27.37 -2.63 -18.37
N LEU A 227 -27.26 -3.70 -17.59
CA LEU A 227 -28.17 -4.84 -17.58
C LEU A 227 -29.03 -4.78 -16.32
N LYS A 228 -30.36 -4.80 -16.50
CA LYS A 228 -31.30 -4.71 -15.37
C LYS A 228 -31.28 -6.01 -14.56
N GLU A 229 -31.15 -7.13 -15.25
CA GLU A 229 -31.04 -8.48 -14.70
C GLU A 229 -29.79 -8.67 -13.81
N HIS A 230 -28.78 -7.81 -13.97
CA HIS A 230 -27.55 -7.79 -13.14
C HIS A 230 -27.45 -6.54 -12.27
N PHE A 231 -28.55 -5.80 -12.10
CA PHE A 231 -28.65 -4.62 -11.23
C PHE A 231 -27.58 -3.53 -11.50
N GLY A 232 -27.03 -3.43 -12.71
CA GLY A 232 -25.94 -2.47 -12.94
C GLY A 232 -25.19 -2.59 -14.26
N TRP A 233 -23.96 -2.09 -14.24
CA TRP A 233 -23.02 -2.19 -15.35
C TRP A 233 -22.27 -3.52 -15.29
N TRP A 234 -22.39 -4.33 -16.34
CA TRP A 234 -21.77 -5.64 -16.39
C TRP A 234 -20.77 -5.74 -17.53
N PRO A 235 -19.55 -6.27 -17.31
CA PRO A 235 -18.60 -6.54 -18.38
C PRO A 235 -19.15 -7.66 -19.27
N VAL A 236 -19.17 -7.43 -20.58
CA VAL A 236 -19.65 -8.43 -21.56
C VAL A 236 -18.58 -8.89 -22.54
N LYS A 237 -17.49 -8.11 -22.68
CA LYS A 237 -16.37 -8.45 -23.56
C LYS A 237 -15.15 -7.61 -23.19
N ALA A 238 -13.98 -8.24 -23.19
CA ALA A 238 -12.69 -7.56 -23.06
C ALA A 238 -11.84 -7.80 -24.31
N THR A 239 -10.93 -6.88 -24.61
CA THR A 239 -9.90 -7.06 -25.64
C THR A 239 -8.73 -6.10 -25.40
N LYS A 240 -7.62 -6.29 -26.11
CA LYS A 240 -6.46 -5.38 -26.07
C LYS A 240 -6.47 -4.40 -27.24
N THR A 241 -5.96 -3.20 -27.00
CA THR A 241 -5.72 -2.20 -28.04
C THR A 241 -4.52 -2.60 -28.90
N GLY A 242 -4.59 -2.29 -30.20
CA GLY A 242 -3.45 -2.38 -31.11
C GLY A 242 -2.44 -1.25 -30.91
N SER A 243 -1.39 -1.22 -31.73
CA SER A 243 -0.29 -0.24 -31.67
C SER A 243 -0.74 1.22 -31.67
N GLY A 244 -1.80 1.55 -32.42
CA GLY A 244 -2.40 2.89 -32.46
C GLY A 244 -3.36 3.22 -31.31
N GLY A 245 -3.43 2.41 -30.24
CA GLY A 245 -4.36 2.62 -29.13
C GLY A 245 -5.83 2.35 -29.48
N THR A 246 -6.10 1.60 -30.54
CA THR A 246 -7.46 1.30 -31.01
C THR A 246 -7.85 -0.15 -30.78
N ALA A 247 -9.12 -0.39 -30.45
CA ALA A 247 -9.70 -1.73 -30.33
C ALA A 247 -11.09 -1.79 -30.97
N ARG A 248 -11.60 -2.99 -31.23
CA ARG A 248 -12.98 -3.19 -31.69
C ARG A 248 -13.67 -4.31 -30.93
N PHE A 249 -14.94 -4.10 -30.63
CA PHE A 249 -15.87 -5.14 -30.22
C PHE A 249 -16.89 -5.39 -31.31
N THR A 250 -17.23 -6.65 -31.53
CA THR A 250 -18.38 -7.05 -32.34
C THR A 250 -19.35 -7.81 -31.46
N ILE A 251 -20.61 -7.37 -31.43
CA ILE A 251 -21.71 -7.96 -30.68
C ILE A 251 -22.93 -8.15 -31.59
N ASP A 252 -23.82 -9.08 -31.22
CA ASP A 252 -25.10 -9.26 -31.89
C ASP A 252 -26.02 -8.06 -31.67
N ARG A 253 -26.80 -7.74 -32.72
CA ARG A 253 -27.90 -6.78 -32.57
C ARG A 253 -29.05 -7.42 -31.81
N GLY A 254 -29.80 -6.61 -31.07
CA GLY A 254 -31.03 -7.05 -30.40
C GLY A 254 -31.22 -6.46 -29.00
N ARG A 255 -30.14 -6.11 -28.29
CA ARG A 255 -30.25 -5.46 -26.97
C ARG A 255 -30.18 -3.94 -27.09
N LYS A 256 -31.26 -3.25 -26.70
CA LYS A 256 -31.37 -1.78 -26.64
C LYS A 256 -31.05 -1.26 -25.25
N VAL A 257 -29.80 -1.44 -24.81
CA VAL A 257 -29.31 -1.05 -23.48
C VAL A 257 -28.28 0.08 -23.57
N GLN A 258 -27.96 0.72 -22.44
CA GLN A 258 -26.81 1.62 -22.35
C GLN A 258 -25.51 0.80 -22.35
N ALA A 259 -24.48 1.35 -22.96
CA ALA A 259 -23.15 0.76 -23.07
C ALA A 259 -22.09 1.81 -22.75
N ARG A 260 -20.95 1.37 -22.24
CA ARG A 260 -19.72 2.16 -22.06
C ARG A 260 -18.50 1.28 -22.25
N VAL A 261 -17.36 1.87 -22.54
CA VAL A 261 -16.08 1.16 -22.61
C VAL A 261 -15.17 1.68 -21.52
N LEU A 262 -14.61 0.78 -20.73
CA LEU A 262 -13.56 1.07 -19.77
C LEU A 262 -12.20 0.76 -20.39
N LEU A 263 -11.21 1.58 -20.07
CA LEU A 263 -9.80 1.19 -20.09
C LEU A 263 -9.50 0.68 -18.68
N THR A 264 -8.91 -0.50 -18.57
CA THR A 264 -8.65 -1.14 -17.27
C THR A 264 -7.18 -1.52 -17.12
N ALA A 265 -6.76 -1.81 -15.89
CA ALA A 265 -5.54 -2.57 -15.65
C ALA A 265 -5.67 -4.00 -16.22
N SER A 266 -4.59 -4.78 -16.10
CA SER A 266 -4.54 -6.16 -16.61
C SER A 266 -5.52 -7.12 -15.93
N ASP A 267 -6.08 -6.73 -14.79
CA ASP A 267 -7.09 -7.49 -14.03
C ASP A 267 -8.52 -7.37 -14.60
N GLU A 268 -8.71 -6.59 -15.67
CA GLU A 268 -10.00 -6.28 -16.31
C GLU A 268 -11.03 -5.58 -15.39
N ALA A 269 -10.63 -5.17 -14.19
CA ALA A 269 -11.51 -4.68 -13.14
C ALA A 269 -11.15 -3.25 -12.72
N THR A 270 -9.86 -2.98 -12.50
CA THR A 270 -9.38 -1.67 -12.05
C THR A 270 -9.52 -0.67 -13.19
N GLU A 271 -10.47 0.25 -13.07
CA GLU A 271 -10.74 1.24 -14.10
C GLU A 271 -9.66 2.33 -14.13
N LEU A 272 -9.07 2.55 -15.30
CA LEU A 272 -8.09 3.60 -15.55
C LEU A 272 -8.69 4.82 -16.27
N ALA A 273 -9.71 4.58 -17.09
CA ALA A 273 -10.50 5.61 -17.76
C ALA A 273 -11.80 5.02 -18.33
N ARG A 274 -12.75 5.87 -18.71
CA ARG A 274 -14.01 5.44 -19.34
C ARG A 274 -14.44 6.31 -20.49
N SER A 275 -15.17 5.72 -21.43
CA SER A 275 -15.88 6.46 -22.46
C SER A 275 -17.13 7.13 -21.91
N ALA A 276 -17.65 8.11 -22.66
CA ALA A 276 -19.05 8.51 -22.50
C ALA A 276 -19.97 7.29 -22.66
N THR A 277 -21.13 7.33 -21.98
CA THR A 277 -22.17 6.31 -22.16
C THR A 277 -22.89 6.54 -23.49
N PHE A 278 -23.16 5.47 -24.22
CA PHE A 278 -23.94 5.49 -25.45
C PHE A 278 -25.00 4.39 -25.44
N ARG A 279 -26.08 4.58 -26.20
CA ARG A 279 -27.16 3.57 -26.30
C ARG A 279 -26.90 2.66 -27.50
N LEU A 280 -26.94 1.34 -27.31
CA LEU A 280 -26.85 0.40 -28.42
C LEU A 280 -28.07 0.56 -29.34
N ARG A 281 -27.81 0.60 -30.66
CA ARG A 281 -28.82 0.81 -31.71
C ARG A 281 -29.16 -0.48 -32.48
#